data_AF-A0A094KHK7-F1
#
_entry.id   AF-A0A094KHK7-F1
#
_cell.length_a   1.000
_cell.length_b   1.000
_cell.length_c   1.000
_cell.angle_alpha   90.00
_cell.angle_beta   90.00
_cell.angle_gamma   90.00
#
_symmetry.space_group_name_H-M   'P 1'
#
loop_
_entity.id
_entity.type
_entity.pdbx_description
1 polymer ?
#
loop_
_entity_poly.entity_id
_entity_poly.type
_entity_poly.pdbx_seq_one_letter_code
_entity_poly.pdbx_strand_id
1 'polypeptide(L)' 'LQVLNEECDQNWYKAELNGKDGFIPKNYIEMKPHPWFFGKIPRAKAEEMLGKQRHDGAFLIRESESAPGDFSLSV' A
#
# COMPACT_ATOMS: atom_id res chain seq x y z
N LEU A 1 -8.88 -11.73 5.36
CA LEU A 1 -7.73 -11.72 6.30
C LEU A 1 -7.15 -10.32 6.25
N GLN A 2 -7.12 -9.63 7.39
CA GLN A 2 -6.57 -8.28 7.51
C GLN A 2 -5.49 -8.29 8.59
N VAL A 3 -4.27 -7.88 8.27
CA VAL A 3 -3.22 -7.70 9.28
C VAL A 3 -3.51 -6.41 10.05
N LEU A 4 -3.56 -6.51 11.38
CA LEU A 4 -3.92 -5.42 12.30
C LEU A 4 -2.70 -4.74 12.91
N ASN A 5 -1.60 -5.48 13.13
CA ASN A 5 -0.38 -4.94 13.72
C ASN A 5 0.85 -5.77 13.31
N GLU A 6 1.96 -5.07 13.09
CA GLU A 6 3.28 -5.62 12.72
C GLU A 6 4.30 -5.52 13.86
N GLU A 7 4.01 -4.72 14.90
CA GLU A 7 4.99 -4.25 15.88
C GLU A 7 5.17 -5.15 17.11
N CYS A 8 4.35 -6.20 17.26
CA CYS A 8 4.30 -6.95 18.52
C CYS A 8 5.30 -8.12 18.60
N ASP A 9 5.77 -8.65 17.46
CA ASP A 9 6.69 -9.80 17.43
C ASP A 9 7.44 -9.89 16.09
N GLN A 10 8.66 -10.43 16.11
CA GLN A 10 9.52 -10.53 14.93
C GLN A 10 9.01 -11.58 13.93
N ASN A 11 8.29 -12.62 14.38
CA ASN A 11 7.90 -13.77 13.56
C ASN A 11 6.39 -13.94 13.34
N TRP A 12 5.56 -13.10 13.97
CA TRP A 12 4.09 -13.18 13.89
C TRP A 12 3.44 -11.85 13.52
N TYR A 13 2.35 -11.91 12.76
CA TYR A 13 1.43 -10.79 12.55
C TYR A 13 0.17 -11.01 13.38
N LYS A 14 -0.38 -9.94 13.97
CA LYS A 14 -1.76 -9.96 14.47
C LYS A 14 -2.69 -9.76 13.28
N ALA A 15 -3.67 -10.63 13.08
CA ALA A 15 -4.59 -10.55 11.95
C ALA A 15 -6.03 -10.92 12.33
N GLU A 16 -6.99 -10.45 11.54
CA GLU A 16 -8.41 -10.74 11.66
C GLU A 16 -8.95 -11.44 10.40
N LEU A 17 -9.78 -12.46 10.61
CA LEU A 17 -10.53 -13.13 9.57
C LEU A 17 -11.95 -13.44 10.04
N ASN A 18 -12.94 -12.88 9.34
CA ASN A 18 -14.37 -13.08 9.61
C ASN A 18 -14.75 -12.71 11.06
N GLY A 19 -14.22 -11.60 11.58
CA GLY A 19 -14.50 -11.12 12.94
C GLY A 19 -13.82 -11.91 14.06
N LYS A 20 -12.94 -12.86 13.73
CA LYS A 20 -12.05 -13.54 14.70
C LYS A 20 -10.62 -13.05 14.49
N ASP A 21 -9.99 -12.57 15.56
CA ASP A 21 -8.58 -12.20 15.54
C ASP A 21 -7.67 -13.30 16.11
N GLY A 22 -6.40 -13.24 15.72
CA GLY A 22 -5.36 -14.17 16.16
C GLY A 22 -3.99 -13.80 15.60
N PHE A 23 -3.04 -14.72 15.75
CA PHE A 23 -1.68 -14.54 15.24
C PHE A 23 -1.42 -15.50 14.07
N ILE A 24 -0.76 -15.00 13.03
CA ILE A 24 -0.35 -15.77 11.87
C ILE A 24 1.16 -15.64 11.65
N PRO A 25 1.88 -16.71 11.30
CA PRO A 25 3.32 -16.63 11.07
C PRO A 25 3.62 -15.75 9.86
N LYS A 26 4.62 -14.86 9.95
CA LYS A 26 4.97 -13.95 8.85
C LYS A 26 5.39 -14.69 7.58
N ASN A 27 6.02 -15.86 7.70
CA ASN A 27 6.48 -16.69 6.58
C ASN A 27 5.38 -17.48 5.87
N TYR A 28 4.12 -17.40 6.32
CA TYR A 28 2.97 -18.08 5.72
C TYR A 28 2.08 -17.13 4.90
N ILE A 29 2.41 -15.83 4.86
CA ILE A 29 1.66 -14.84 4.11
C ILE A 29 2.58 -13.91 3.33
N GLU A 30 2.09 -13.41 2.21
CA GLU A 30 2.74 -12.36 1.43
C GLU A 30 1.86 -11.11 1.46
N MET A 31 2.41 -9.98 1.87
CA MET A 31 1.70 -8.71 1.82
C MET A 31 1.73 -8.19 0.39
N LYS A 32 0.56 -8.20 -0.26
CA LYS A 32 0.44 -7.65 -1.61
C LYS A 32 0.33 -6.13 -1.51
N PRO A 33 1.11 -5.37 -2.30
CA PRO A 33 0.91 -3.94 -2.39
C PRO A 33 -0.50 -3.66 -2.88
N HIS A 34 -1.08 -2.56 -2.40
CA HIS A 34 -2.37 -2.12 -2.91
C HIS A 34 -2.23 -1.71 -4.39
N PRO A 35 -3.27 -1.96 -5.22
CA PRO A 35 -3.21 -1.64 -6.66
C PRO A 35 -3.05 -0.15 -6.94
N TRP A 36 -3.39 0.70 -5.99
CA TRP A 36 -3.22 2.15 -6.05
C TRP A 36 -1.86 2.63 -5.54
N PHE A 37 -0.99 1.75 -5.03
CA PHE A 37 0.37 2.10 -4.59
C PHE A 37 1.40 1.73 -5.65
N PHE A 38 2.09 2.73 -6.18
CA PHE A 38 3.04 2.58 -7.29
C PHE A 38 4.51 2.71 -6.84
N GLY A 39 4.76 2.87 -5.54
CA GLY A 39 6.12 3.01 -5.00
C GLY A 39 6.86 4.22 -5.57
N LYS A 40 8.15 4.06 -5.83
CA LYS A 40 9.05 5.10 -6.33
C LYS A 40 8.86 5.38 -7.82
N ILE A 41 7.84 6.18 -8.15
CA ILE A 41 7.63 6.74 -9.50
C ILE A 41 7.73 8.27 -9.48
N PRO A 42 8.26 8.91 -10.55
CA PRO A 42 8.27 10.35 -10.67
C PRO A 42 6.87 10.95 -10.81
N ARG A 43 6.68 12.20 -10.35
CA ARG A 43 5.44 12.96 -10.51
C ARG A 43 4.95 12.96 -11.96
N ALA A 44 5.85 13.27 -12.90
CA ALA A 44 5.52 13.33 -14.31
C ALA A 44 4.99 11.99 -14.85
N LYS A 45 5.49 10.86 -14.33
CA LYS A 45 5.00 9.54 -14.73
C LYS A 45 3.60 9.26 -14.19
N ALA A 46 3.32 9.69 -12.95
CA ALA A 46 1.99 9.61 -12.38
C ALA A 46 0.96 10.41 -13.20
N GLU A 47 1.30 11.64 -13.56
CA GLU A 47 0.46 12.51 -14.40
C GLU A 47 0.21 11.89 -15.80
N GLU A 48 1.22 11.28 -16.43
CA GLU A 48 1.05 10.55 -17.70
C GLU A 48 0.09 9.35 -17.57
N MET A 49 0.17 8.60 -16.47
CA MET A 49 -0.69 7.44 -16.23
C MET A 49 -2.14 7.83 -15.93
N LEU A 50 -2.34 8.91 -15.18
CA LEU A 50 -3.65 9.46 -14.85
C LEU A 50 -4.31 10.12 -16.07
N GLY A 51 -3.54 10.83 -16.89
CA GLY A 51 -4.04 11.43 -18.14
C GLY A 51 -4.53 10.41 -19.18
N LYS A 52 -4.18 9.13 -19.04
CA LYS A 52 -4.71 8.03 -19.89
C LYS A 52 -6.04 7.47 -19.37
N GLN A 53 -6.46 7.82 -18.17
CA GLN A 53 -7.70 7.34 -17.59
C GLN A 53 -8.89 8.09 -18.19
N ARG A 54 -9.97 7.36 -18.46
CA ARG A 54 -11.18 7.90 -19.13
C ARG A 54 -12.28 8.34 -18.16
N HIS A 55 -12.03 8.26 -16.85
CA HIS A 55 -13.00 8.54 -15.80
C HIS A 55 -12.39 9.44 -14.73
N ASP A 56 -13.22 10.31 -14.17
CA ASP A 56 -12.85 11.16 -13.05
C ASP A 56 -12.66 10.34 -11.77
N GLY A 57 -11.81 10.83 -10.87
CA GLY A 57 -11.50 10.17 -9.60
C GLY A 57 -10.43 9.09 -9.70
N ALA A 58 -9.75 8.96 -10.84
CA ALA A 58 -8.51 8.19 -10.91
C ALA A 58 -7.47 8.78 -9.96
N PHE A 59 -6.77 7.93 -9.21
CA PHE A 59 -5.71 8.37 -8.31
C PHE A 59 -4.67 7.27 -8.13
N LEU A 60 -3.50 7.67 -7.64
CA LEU A 60 -2.47 6.76 -7.17
C LEU A 60 -1.64 7.37 -6.04
N ILE A 61 -1.05 6.51 -5.22
CA ILE A 61 -0.07 6.86 -4.19
C ILE A 61 1.32 6.47 -4.68
N ARG A 62 2.27 7.39 -4.53
CA ARG A 62 3.70 7.20 -4.85
C ARG A 62 4.57 7.67 -3.68
N GLU A 63 5.83 7.26 -3.66
CA GLU A 63 6.83 7.86 -2.77
C GLU A 63 7.10 9.31 -3.16
N SER A 64 7.30 10.18 -2.16
CA SER A 64 7.58 11.59 -2.36
C SER A 64 9.01 11.79 -2.86
N GLU A 65 9.16 12.52 -3.96
CA GLU A 65 10.48 12.87 -4.51
C GLU A 65 11.18 13.96 -3.70
N SER A 66 10.41 14.85 -3.06
CA SER A 66 10.92 15.97 -2.28
C SER A 66 11.14 15.64 -0.80
N ALA A 67 10.49 14.60 -0.29
CA ALA A 67 10.57 14.18 1.11
C ALA A 67 10.75 12.66 1.20
N PRO A 68 11.99 12.16 1.25
CA PRO A 68 12.26 10.73 1.36
C PRO A 68 11.60 10.12 2.60
N GLY A 69 10.83 9.05 2.41
CA GLY A 69 10.07 8.38 3.47
C GLY A 69 8.59 8.79 3.53
N ASP A 70 8.22 9.92 2.90
CA ASP A 70 6.83 10.35 2.80
C ASP A 70 6.15 9.81 1.54
N PHE A 71 4.82 9.82 1.56
CA PHE A 71 3.97 9.45 0.43
C PHE A 71 3.29 10.67 -0.19
N SER A 72 3.03 10.60 -1.49
CA SER A 72 2.31 11.61 -2.26
C SER A 72 1.12 11.00 -2.98
N LEU A 73 -0.05 11.64 -2.87
CA LEU A 73 -1.24 11.35 -3.66
C LEU A 73 -1.21 12.12 -4.98
N SER A 74 -1.45 11.44 -6.09
CA SER A 74 -1.62 12.04 -7.43
C SER A 74 -3.03 11.70 -7.94
N VAL A 75 -3.71 12.68 -8.52
CA VAL A 75 -5.10 12.62 -9.02
C VAL A 75 -5.19 13.21 -10.42
#